data_AF-A0A8T3R6V9-F1
#
_entry.id   AF-A0A8T3R6V9-F1
#
_cell.length_a   1.000
_cell.length_b   1.000
_cell.length_c   1.000
_cell.angle_alpha   90.00
_cell.angle_beta   90.00
_cell.angle_gamma   90.00
#
_symmetry.space_group_name_H-M   'P 1'
#
loop_
_entity.id
_entity.type
_entity.pdbx_description
1 polymer ?
#
loop_
_entity_poly.entity_id
_entity_poly.type
_entity_poly.pdbx_seq_one_letter_code
_entity_poly.pdbx_strand_id
1 'polypeptide(L)'
;MAIDIRTPPTGSPEWYLIRLLGRLEERRPTLERLDRYYHGNQPLAFFSEDFREAFGGRFHRFSSNFMALVVDGTRERLEVEGFRFRDAAGDDDLWAIWQENDLDGASQIAHTEALIKGVAYVMVEPHADGGTPRVTIEDALDCIVETDPRDSRRRLAGLKRWIADDGRMVVYVYLPDAIYKYRSVAKWPDRDMWTLTALNGDPMIPAGGFEMLESDIEPWPLPNPLGRVPIVALPNRPRLKVEGQSEIAPVASNQDV
;
A
#
# COMPACT_ATOMS: atom_id res chain seq x y z
N MET A 1 -0.43 -10.10 25.47
CA MET A 1 -0.18 -11.57 25.37
C MET A 1 0.16 -11.87 23.92
N ALA A 2 1.23 -12.63 23.63
CA ALA A 2 1.58 -12.98 22.25
C ALA A 2 0.48 -13.88 21.65
N ILE A 3 -0.02 -13.52 20.46
CA ILE A 3 -1.10 -14.26 19.80
C ILE A 3 -0.48 -15.46 19.06
N ASP A 4 -1.10 -16.64 19.16
CA ASP A 4 -0.70 -17.78 18.33
C ASP A 4 -1.15 -17.56 16.88
N ILE A 5 -0.25 -16.95 16.12
CA ILE A 5 -0.40 -16.65 14.70
C ILE A 5 0.15 -17.79 13.81
N ARG A 6 0.48 -18.97 14.34
CA ARG A 6 1.09 -20.01 13.48
C ARG A 6 0.10 -20.67 12.54
N THR A 7 -1.15 -20.85 12.98
CA THR A 7 -2.22 -21.48 12.18
C THR A 7 -3.61 -20.91 12.50
N PRO A 8 -3.86 -19.62 12.19
CA PRO A 8 -5.14 -19.01 12.50
C PRO A 8 -6.29 -19.63 11.66
N PRO A 9 -7.52 -19.73 12.21
CA PRO A 9 -8.69 -20.18 11.46
C PRO A 9 -8.92 -19.32 10.22
N THR A 10 -9.29 -19.95 9.10
CA THR A 10 -9.56 -19.22 7.85
C THR A 10 -10.65 -18.17 8.05
N GLY A 11 -10.38 -16.94 7.60
CA GLY A 11 -11.29 -15.80 7.75
C GLY A 11 -11.21 -15.09 9.11
N SER A 12 -10.37 -15.55 10.04
CA SER A 12 -10.12 -14.80 11.28
C SER A 12 -9.28 -13.54 11.00
N PRO A 13 -9.28 -12.56 11.91
CA PRO A 13 -8.44 -11.37 11.82
C PRO A 13 -6.95 -11.70 11.67
N GLU A 14 -6.45 -12.67 12.43
CA GLU A 14 -5.06 -13.14 12.39
C GLU A 14 -4.75 -13.84 11.06
N TRP A 15 -5.73 -14.55 10.49
CA TRP A 15 -5.56 -15.15 9.16
C TRP A 15 -5.39 -14.08 8.08
N TYR A 16 -6.20 -13.02 8.12
CA TYR A 16 -6.04 -11.88 7.22
C TYR A 16 -4.75 -11.11 7.47
N LEU A 17 -4.36 -10.91 8.73
CA LEU A 17 -3.08 -10.27 9.10
C LEU A 17 -1.91 -10.93 8.37
N ILE A 18 -1.74 -12.24 8.56
CA ILE A 18 -0.61 -12.98 8.01
C ILE A 18 -0.68 -13.02 6.49
N ARG A 19 -1.86 -13.32 5.95
CA ARG A 19 -2.07 -13.46 4.51
C ARG A 19 -1.79 -12.17 3.76
N LEU A 20 -2.35 -11.05 4.23
CA LEU A 20 -2.19 -9.75 3.57
C LEU A 20 -0.79 -9.19 3.76
N LEU A 21 -0.16 -9.39 4.93
CA LEU A 21 1.23 -9.01 5.14
C LEU A 21 2.17 -9.82 4.23
N GLY A 22 1.95 -11.13 4.10
CA GLY A 22 2.70 -11.97 3.16
C GLY A 22 2.59 -11.48 1.72
N ARG A 23 1.38 -11.13 1.26
CA ARG A 23 1.16 -10.56 -0.08
C ARG A 23 1.85 -9.20 -0.27
N LEU A 24 1.88 -8.35 0.76
CA LEU A 24 2.61 -7.07 0.72
C LEU A 24 4.11 -7.30 0.54
N GLU A 25 4.70 -8.21 1.31
CA GLU A 25 6.13 -8.51 1.23
C GLU A 25 6.50 -9.23 -0.09
N GLU A 26 5.63 -10.09 -0.61
CA GLU A 26 5.82 -10.74 -1.91
C GLU A 26 5.92 -9.71 -3.06
N ARG A 27 5.07 -8.68 -3.06
CA ARG A 27 5.08 -7.65 -4.12
C ARG A 27 6.11 -6.54 -3.91
N ARG A 28 6.59 -6.34 -2.67
CA ARG A 28 7.50 -5.24 -2.28
C ARG A 28 8.71 -5.09 -3.20
N PRO A 29 9.49 -6.13 -3.53
CA PRO A 29 10.68 -5.97 -4.38
C PRO A 29 10.37 -5.38 -5.75
N THR A 30 9.23 -5.76 -6.32
CA THR A 30 8.78 -5.24 -7.62
C THR A 30 8.37 -3.78 -7.51
N LEU A 31 7.55 -3.44 -6.50
CA LEU A 31 7.06 -2.07 -6.30
C LEU A 31 8.20 -1.09 -5.99
N GLU A 32 9.12 -1.47 -5.10
CA GLU A 32 10.32 -0.67 -4.80
C GLU A 32 11.24 -0.51 -6.01
N ARG A 33 11.31 -1.52 -6.89
CA ARG A 33 12.03 -1.38 -8.15
C ARG A 33 11.37 -0.31 -9.02
N LEU A 34 10.05 -0.37 -9.22
CA LEU A 34 9.33 0.60 -10.05
C LEU A 34 9.48 2.03 -9.50
N ASP A 35 9.40 2.18 -8.18
CA ASP A 35 9.63 3.44 -7.46
C ASP A 35 11.04 4.00 -7.71
N ARG A 36 12.08 3.16 -7.61
CA ARG A 36 13.46 3.57 -7.95
C ARG A 36 13.58 4.05 -9.40
N TYR A 37 12.94 3.37 -10.35
CA TYR A 37 12.98 3.76 -11.76
C TYR A 37 12.29 5.10 -11.99
N TYR A 38 11.14 5.33 -11.34
CA TYR A 38 10.47 6.63 -11.38
C TYR A 38 11.40 7.77 -10.92
N HIS A 39 12.15 7.54 -9.84
CA HIS A 39 13.11 8.53 -9.31
C HIS A 39 14.45 8.59 -10.06
N GLY A 40 14.66 7.82 -11.12
CA GLY A 40 15.93 7.80 -11.86
C GLY A 40 17.07 7.11 -11.13
N ASN A 41 16.76 6.32 -10.09
CA ASN A 41 17.69 5.55 -9.27
C ASN A 41 17.78 4.09 -9.74
N GLN A 42 17.68 3.84 -11.05
CA GLN A 42 17.80 2.50 -11.61
C GLN A 42 19.24 1.97 -11.58
N PRO A 43 19.45 0.65 -11.51
CA PRO A 43 20.77 0.05 -11.66
C PRO A 43 21.31 0.30 -13.08
N LEU A 44 22.53 0.84 -13.18
CA LEU A 44 23.24 0.97 -14.45
C LEU A 44 23.82 -0.42 -14.80
N ALA A 45 23.27 -1.10 -15.81
CA ALA A 45 23.59 -2.50 -16.07
C ALA A 45 24.96 -2.71 -16.74
N PHE A 46 25.59 -1.64 -17.26
CA PHE A 46 26.79 -1.72 -18.08
C PHE A 46 28.11 -1.44 -17.36
N PHE A 47 28.10 -1.25 -16.04
CA PHE A 47 29.35 -1.17 -15.29
C PHE A 47 29.78 -2.56 -14.83
N SER A 48 30.86 -3.07 -15.42
CA SER A 48 31.61 -4.20 -14.85
C SER A 48 32.01 -3.88 -13.41
N GLU A 49 32.26 -4.91 -12.59
CA GLU A 49 32.81 -4.70 -11.23
C GLU A 49 34.05 -3.81 -11.28
N ASP A 50 34.95 -4.06 -12.24
CA ASP A 50 36.14 -3.24 -12.51
C ASP A 50 35.82 -1.77 -12.81
N PHE A 51 34.72 -1.48 -13.54
CA PHE A 51 34.32 -0.10 -13.82
C PHE A 51 33.73 0.58 -12.57
N ARG A 52 32.92 -0.13 -11.77
CA ARG A 52 32.42 0.39 -10.48
C ARG A 52 33.58 0.65 -9.51
N GLU A 53 34.60 -0.20 -9.51
CA GLU A 53 35.79 -0.05 -8.67
C GLU A 53 36.68 1.11 -9.13
N ALA A 54 36.93 1.23 -10.45
CA ALA A 54 37.78 2.28 -11.02
C ALA A 54 37.17 3.68 -10.99
N PHE A 55 35.85 3.79 -11.16
CA PHE A 55 35.16 5.09 -11.31
C PHE A 55 34.22 5.43 -10.16
N GLY A 56 33.92 4.49 -9.26
CA GLY A 56 33.08 4.69 -8.09
C GLY A 56 31.67 5.21 -8.44
N GLY A 57 31.05 5.91 -7.48
CA GLY A 57 29.74 6.55 -7.65
C GLY A 57 29.77 7.85 -8.49
N ARG A 58 30.85 8.19 -9.20
CA ARG A 58 30.97 9.49 -9.90
C ARG A 58 30.08 9.61 -11.14
N PHE A 59 29.55 8.49 -11.67
CA PHE A 59 28.74 8.46 -12.90
C PHE A 59 27.22 8.24 -12.68
N HIS A 60 26.72 8.29 -11.44
CA HIS A 60 25.28 8.13 -11.15
C HIS A 60 24.35 9.19 -11.79
N ARG A 61 24.92 10.23 -12.41
CA ARG A 61 24.18 11.34 -13.05
C ARG A 61 24.13 11.29 -14.58
N PHE A 62 24.61 10.20 -15.20
CA PHE A 62 24.55 10.05 -16.66
C PHE A 62 23.31 9.31 -17.17
N SER A 63 22.37 8.91 -16.31
CA SER A 63 21.08 8.36 -16.76
C SER A 63 20.09 9.49 -17.08
N SER A 64 19.61 9.51 -18.32
CA SER A 64 18.42 10.31 -18.67
C SER A 64 17.19 9.53 -18.21
N ASN A 65 16.53 9.98 -17.14
CA ASN A 65 15.34 9.33 -16.60
C ASN A 65 14.11 9.62 -17.47
N PHE A 66 13.75 8.68 -18.35
CA PHE A 66 12.52 8.77 -19.14
C PHE A 66 11.29 8.22 -18.41
N MET A 67 11.45 7.52 -17.28
CA MET A 67 10.33 6.87 -16.58
C MET A 67 9.42 7.89 -15.91
N ALA A 68 9.99 8.92 -15.29
CA ALA A 68 9.22 10.03 -14.76
C ALA A 68 8.36 10.70 -15.85
N LEU A 69 8.95 10.96 -17.03
CA LEU A 69 8.23 11.57 -18.16
C LEU A 69 7.03 10.73 -18.64
N VAL A 70 7.17 9.40 -18.69
CA VAL A 70 6.08 8.49 -19.09
C VAL A 70 4.92 8.56 -18.09
N VAL A 71 5.25 8.56 -16.79
CA VAL A 71 4.26 8.64 -15.71
C VAL A 71 3.60 10.02 -15.68
N ASP A 72 4.39 11.09 -15.60
CA ASP A 72 3.91 12.47 -15.48
C ASP A 72 3.07 12.88 -16.68
N GLY A 73 3.51 12.56 -17.90
CA GLY A 73 2.74 12.87 -19.10
C GLY A 73 1.38 12.17 -19.12
N THR A 74 1.26 10.98 -18.50
CA THR A 74 -0.05 10.31 -18.35
C THR A 74 -0.85 10.96 -17.23
N ARG A 75 -0.23 11.23 -16.09
CA ARG A 75 -0.86 11.80 -14.89
C ARG A 75 -1.46 13.18 -15.14
N GLU A 76 -0.78 14.05 -15.88
CA GLU A 76 -1.26 15.39 -16.24
C GLU A 76 -2.60 15.39 -17.01
N ARG A 77 -3.04 14.23 -17.52
CA ARG A 77 -4.33 14.07 -18.22
C ARG A 77 -5.42 13.48 -17.33
N LEU A 78 -5.09 13.14 -16.09
CA LEU A 78 -6.01 12.55 -15.12
C LEU A 78 -6.43 13.62 -14.12
N GLU A 79 -7.62 14.17 -14.33
CA GLU A 79 -8.25 15.15 -13.44
C GLU A 79 -9.67 14.69 -13.09
N VAL A 80 -10.06 14.91 -11.83
CA VAL A 80 -11.43 14.66 -11.38
C VAL A 80 -12.24 15.92 -11.59
N GLU A 81 -13.15 15.90 -12.58
CA GLU A 81 -13.99 17.05 -12.92
C GLU A 81 -15.18 17.24 -11.97
N GLY A 82 -15.60 16.18 -11.27
CA GLY A 82 -16.72 16.22 -10.35
C GLY A 82 -17.36 14.85 -10.13
N PHE A 83 -18.39 14.83 -9.27
CA PHE A 83 -19.16 13.63 -8.95
C PHE A 83 -20.55 13.70 -9.55
N ARG A 84 -21.10 12.52 -9.87
CA ARG A 84 -22.50 12.38 -10.24
C ARG A 84 -23.11 11.19 -9.52
N PHE A 85 -23.94 11.52 -8.55
CA PHE A 85 -24.79 10.61 -7.81
C PHE A 85 -26.17 10.56 -8.46
N ARG A 86 -26.99 9.61 -8.02
CA ARG A 86 -28.34 9.45 -8.59
C ARG A 86 -29.28 10.60 -8.21
N ASP A 87 -28.96 11.35 -7.17
CA ASP A 87 -29.68 12.53 -6.68
C ASP A 87 -28.74 13.73 -6.66
N ALA A 88 -29.19 14.87 -7.19
CA ALA A 88 -28.37 16.07 -7.36
C ALA A 88 -27.88 16.65 -6.02
N ALA A 89 -28.66 16.50 -4.95
CA ALA A 89 -28.22 16.91 -3.61
C ALA A 89 -26.99 16.12 -3.12
N GLY A 90 -26.83 14.88 -3.58
CA GLY A 90 -25.65 14.06 -3.26
C GLY A 90 -24.38 14.50 -3.99
N ASP A 91 -24.49 15.27 -5.06
CA ASP A 91 -23.33 15.77 -5.82
C ASP A 91 -22.59 16.84 -5.03
N ASP A 92 -23.33 17.81 -4.49
CA ASP A 92 -22.80 18.93 -3.70
C ASP A 92 -22.16 18.42 -2.39
N ASP A 93 -22.81 17.47 -1.70
CA ASP A 93 -22.29 16.88 -0.47
C ASP A 93 -20.96 16.12 -0.70
N LEU A 94 -20.87 15.36 -1.80
CA LEU A 94 -19.63 14.65 -2.15
C LEU A 94 -18.52 15.62 -2.56
N TRP A 95 -18.86 16.68 -3.28
CA TRP A 95 -17.91 17.71 -3.67
C TRP A 95 -17.39 18.49 -2.45
N ALA A 96 -18.23 18.75 -1.46
CA ALA A 96 -17.81 19.34 -0.19
C ALA A 96 -16.79 18.45 0.54
N ILE A 97 -17.07 17.14 0.67
CA ILE A 97 -16.13 16.17 1.25
C ILE A 97 -14.80 16.17 0.50
N TRP A 98 -14.86 16.23 -0.84
CA TRP A 98 -13.68 16.26 -1.69
C TRP A 98 -12.79 17.49 -1.43
N GLN A 99 -13.40 18.67 -1.38
CA GLN A 99 -12.70 19.93 -1.15
C GLN A 99 -12.13 20.01 0.28
N GLU A 100 -12.89 19.58 1.30
CA GLU A 100 -12.44 19.59 2.70
C GLU A 100 -11.27 18.63 2.98
N ASN A 101 -11.09 17.61 2.15
CA ASN A 101 -9.96 16.68 2.22
C ASN A 101 -8.78 17.05 1.32
N ASP A 102 -8.82 18.21 0.64
CA ASP A 102 -7.81 18.64 -0.35
C ASP A 102 -7.56 17.57 -1.43
N LEU A 103 -8.64 16.91 -1.88
CA LEU A 103 -8.54 15.81 -2.84
C LEU A 103 -8.17 16.25 -4.25
N ASP A 104 -8.24 17.55 -4.57
CA ASP A 104 -7.66 18.09 -5.80
C ASP A 104 -6.16 17.79 -5.88
N GLY A 105 -5.43 18.01 -4.78
CA GLY A 105 -4.01 17.67 -4.68
C GLY A 105 -3.78 16.19 -4.42
N ALA A 106 -4.49 15.60 -3.46
CA ALA A 106 -4.26 14.21 -3.07
C ALA A 106 -4.61 13.20 -4.19
N SER A 107 -5.60 13.48 -5.05
CA SER A 107 -5.90 12.60 -6.19
C SER A 107 -4.77 12.56 -7.22
N GLN A 108 -4.05 13.67 -7.43
CA GLN A 108 -2.86 13.71 -8.29
C GLN A 108 -1.76 12.78 -7.76
N ILE A 109 -1.57 12.73 -6.44
CA ILE A 109 -0.67 11.80 -5.77
C ILE A 109 -1.15 10.36 -6.00
N ALA A 110 -2.44 10.09 -5.76
CA ALA A 110 -3.03 8.76 -5.93
C ALA A 110 -2.87 8.23 -7.37
N HIS A 111 -3.10 9.08 -8.37
CA HIS A 111 -2.91 8.73 -9.78
C HIS A 111 -1.45 8.47 -10.10
N THR A 112 -0.52 9.32 -9.63
CA THR A 112 0.92 9.11 -9.80
C THR A 112 1.37 7.77 -9.23
N GLU A 113 0.99 7.48 -7.97
CA GLU A 113 1.32 6.22 -7.30
C GLU A 113 0.75 5.00 -8.03
N ALA A 114 -0.50 5.07 -8.49
CA ALA A 114 -1.12 4.00 -9.26
C ALA A 114 -0.42 3.78 -10.62
N LEU A 115 0.02 4.84 -11.30
CA LEU A 115 0.76 4.75 -12.57
C LEU A 115 2.16 4.14 -12.36
N ILE A 116 2.84 4.46 -11.25
CA ILE A 116 4.16 3.91 -10.90
C ILE A 116 4.05 2.45 -10.48
N LYS A 117 3.21 2.14 -9.48
CA LYS A 117 3.17 0.83 -8.79
C LYS A 117 2.11 -0.11 -9.36
N GLY A 118 1.25 0.39 -10.25
CA GLY A 118 0.10 -0.33 -10.80
C GLY A 118 -1.17 -0.21 -9.95
N VAL A 119 -1.05 0.20 -8.69
CA VAL A 119 -2.18 0.42 -7.78
C VAL A 119 -1.78 1.41 -6.70
N ALA A 120 -2.71 2.26 -6.27
CA ALA A 120 -2.65 3.01 -5.03
C ALA A 120 -3.90 2.67 -4.20
N TYR A 121 -3.94 3.08 -2.94
CA TYR A 121 -5.11 2.86 -2.09
C TYR A 121 -5.64 4.18 -1.55
N VAL A 122 -6.95 4.24 -1.36
CA VAL A 122 -7.64 5.37 -0.72
C VAL A 122 -8.31 4.84 0.53
N MET A 123 -8.02 5.42 1.68
CA MET A 123 -8.61 5.05 2.97
C MET A 123 -9.56 6.14 3.43
N VAL A 124 -10.72 5.72 3.98
CA VAL A 124 -11.73 6.63 4.52
C VAL A 124 -11.92 6.35 6.00
N GLU A 125 -11.61 7.32 6.83
CA GLU A 125 -11.80 7.26 8.28
C GLU A 125 -12.95 8.16 8.70
N PRO A 126 -13.90 7.68 9.52
CA PRO A 126 -14.95 8.52 10.07
C PRO A 126 -14.34 9.57 11.00
N HIS A 127 -14.91 10.79 10.97
CA HIS A 127 -14.56 11.80 11.96
C HIS A 127 -15.14 11.41 13.32
N ALA A 128 -14.36 11.55 14.41
CA ALA A 128 -14.78 11.16 15.77
C ALA A 128 -16.11 11.82 16.18
N ASP A 129 -16.30 13.10 15.83
CA ASP A 129 -17.49 13.88 16.16
C ASP A 129 -18.58 13.90 15.08
N GLY A 130 -18.51 13.01 14.07
CA GLY A 130 -19.50 12.95 12.99
C GLY A 130 -19.41 14.07 11.94
N GLY A 131 -18.29 14.81 11.91
CA GLY A 131 -17.94 15.73 10.83
C GLY A 131 -17.50 15.01 9.54
N THR A 132 -16.92 15.78 8.63
CA THR A 132 -16.45 15.28 7.32
C THR A 132 -15.45 14.14 7.49
N PRO A 133 -15.67 12.99 6.81
CA PRO A 133 -14.75 11.86 6.91
C PRO A 133 -13.39 12.25 6.36
N ARG A 134 -12.34 11.75 6.99
CA ARG A 134 -10.97 11.93 6.53
C ARG A 134 -10.68 10.93 5.42
N VAL A 135 -10.18 11.42 4.30
CA VAL A 135 -9.75 10.61 3.16
C VAL A 135 -8.23 10.74 3.02
N THR A 136 -7.53 9.61 3.02
CA THR A 136 -6.08 9.57 2.85
C THR A 136 -5.69 8.67 1.68
N ILE A 137 -4.59 9.03 1.04
CA ILE A 137 -3.97 8.20 0.00
C ILE A 137 -2.89 7.35 0.66
N GLU A 138 -2.89 6.08 0.33
CA GLU A 138 -2.05 5.06 0.94
C GLU A 138 -1.22 4.35 -0.12
N ASP A 139 0.08 4.20 0.16
CA ASP A 139 1.02 3.53 -0.73
C ASP A 139 0.74 2.01 -0.79
N ALA A 140 0.92 1.42 -1.97
CA ALA A 140 0.82 -0.03 -2.16
C ALA A 140 1.92 -0.83 -1.44
N LEU A 141 2.96 -0.19 -0.91
CA LEU A 141 3.97 -0.80 -0.04
C LEU A 141 3.48 -1.03 1.38
N ASP A 142 2.45 -0.30 1.81
CA ASP A 142 1.98 -0.25 3.19
C ASP A 142 0.51 -0.60 3.34
N CYS A 143 -0.26 -0.59 2.26
CA CYS A 143 -1.70 -0.81 2.28
C CYS A 143 -2.13 -1.86 1.23
N ILE A 144 -3.07 -2.74 1.57
CA ILE A 144 -3.61 -3.77 0.66
C ILE A 144 -5.06 -4.13 1.00
N VAL A 145 -5.82 -4.58 0.00
CA VAL A 145 -7.22 -5.03 0.16
C VAL A 145 -7.40 -6.43 -0.41
N GLU A 146 -8.16 -7.27 0.29
CA GLU A 146 -8.70 -8.53 -0.23
C GLU A 146 -10.17 -8.35 -0.60
N THR A 147 -10.51 -8.73 -1.83
CA THR A 147 -11.87 -8.72 -2.37
C THR A 147 -12.44 -10.13 -2.47
N ASP A 148 -13.77 -10.24 -2.50
CA ASP A 148 -14.46 -11.51 -2.66
C ASP A 148 -14.20 -12.03 -4.09
N PRO A 149 -13.67 -13.26 -4.27
CA PRO A 149 -13.41 -13.81 -5.59
C PRO A 149 -14.68 -13.99 -6.44
N ARG A 150 -15.87 -13.98 -5.81
CA ARG A 150 -17.17 -14.05 -6.49
C ARG A 150 -17.71 -12.67 -6.85
N ASP A 151 -17.29 -11.63 -6.14
CA ASP A 151 -17.70 -10.24 -6.36
C ASP A 151 -16.57 -9.28 -6.00
N SER A 152 -15.84 -8.81 -7.01
CA SER A 152 -14.71 -7.90 -6.83
C SER A 152 -15.08 -6.55 -6.20
N ARG A 153 -16.37 -6.19 -6.15
CA ARG A 153 -16.84 -4.98 -5.46
C ARG A 153 -16.96 -5.17 -3.95
N ARG A 154 -17.04 -6.42 -3.49
CA ARG A 154 -17.13 -6.76 -2.07
C ARG A 154 -15.72 -6.92 -1.51
N ARG A 155 -15.36 -6.06 -0.56
CA ARG A 155 -14.07 -6.10 0.14
C ARG A 155 -14.22 -6.92 1.41
N LEU A 156 -13.42 -7.97 1.54
CA LEU A 156 -13.45 -8.91 2.66
C LEU A 156 -12.58 -8.43 3.82
N ALA A 157 -11.39 -7.90 3.52
CA ALA A 157 -10.47 -7.35 4.49
C ALA A 157 -9.59 -6.27 3.86
N GLY A 158 -9.11 -5.34 4.67
CA GLY A 158 -8.04 -4.41 4.31
C GLY A 158 -6.94 -4.45 5.35
N LEU A 159 -5.71 -4.10 4.97
CA LEU A 159 -4.58 -4.01 5.88
C LEU A 159 -3.80 -2.74 5.58
N LYS A 160 -3.48 -1.98 6.64
CA LYS A 160 -2.50 -0.88 6.61
C LYS A 160 -1.39 -1.17 7.61
N ARG A 161 -0.13 -0.94 7.23
CA ARG A 161 1.02 -1.06 8.12
C ARG A 161 1.92 0.17 8.07
N TRP A 162 2.67 0.39 9.13
CA TRP A 162 3.77 1.36 9.17
C TRP A 162 4.77 0.98 10.26
N ILE A 163 5.94 1.61 10.25
CA ILE A 163 6.92 1.49 11.32
C ILE A 163 6.74 2.69 12.26
N ALA A 164 6.44 2.42 13.53
CA ALA A 164 6.31 3.44 14.56
C ALA A 164 7.69 3.95 15.02
N ASP A 165 7.70 5.08 15.74
CA ASP A 165 8.93 5.75 16.20
C ASP A 165 9.82 4.86 17.10
N ASP A 166 9.23 3.89 17.78
CA ASP A 166 9.97 2.92 18.61
C ASP A 166 10.67 1.83 17.78
N GLY A 167 10.47 1.85 16.47
CA GLY A 167 10.98 0.93 15.48
C GLY A 167 10.10 -0.30 15.29
N ARG A 168 8.95 -0.45 15.97
CA ARG A 168 8.08 -1.62 15.79
C ARG A 168 7.11 -1.41 14.63
N MET A 169 6.78 -2.49 13.96
CA MET A 169 5.72 -2.47 12.96
C MET A 169 4.36 -2.42 13.66
N VAL A 170 3.51 -1.50 13.23
CA VAL A 170 2.09 -1.47 13.58
C VAL A 170 1.30 -1.91 12.37
N VAL A 171 0.28 -2.75 12.59
CA VAL A 171 -0.57 -3.27 11.52
C VAL A 171 -2.03 -3.19 11.94
N TYR A 172 -2.85 -2.56 11.12
CA TYR A 172 -4.30 -2.50 11.30
C TYR A 172 -4.95 -3.41 10.25
N VAL A 173 -5.76 -4.36 10.71
CA VAL A 173 -6.61 -5.21 9.88
C VAL A 173 -8.03 -4.71 9.98
N TYR A 174 -8.58 -4.28 8.85
CA TYR A 174 -9.93 -3.76 8.74
C TYR A 174 -10.84 -4.84 8.17
N LEU A 175 -11.80 -5.31 8.98
CA LEU A 175 -12.91 -6.14 8.55
C LEU A 175 -14.19 -5.31 8.44
N PRO A 176 -15.27 -5.81 7.81
CA PRO A 176 -16.51 -5.06 7.66
C PRO A 176 -17.13 -4.63 9.01
N ASP A 177 -16.99 -5.45 10.04
CA ASP A 177 -17.60 -5.29 11.35
C ASP A 177 -16.66 -4.72 12.41
N ALA A 178 -15.35 -4.95 12.27
CA ALA A 178 -14.36 -4.60 13.29
C ALA A 178 -12.97 -4.29 12.72
N ILE A 179 -12.19 -3.52 13.48
CA ILE A 179 -10.80 -3.15 13.19
C ILE A 179 -9.92 -3.75 14.29
N TYR A 180 -8.92 -4.52 13.86
CA TYR A 180 -7.97 -5.19 14.74
C TYR A 180 -6.61 -4.55 14.62
N LYS A 181 -6.09 -4.05 15.73
CA LYS A 181 -4.80 -3.34 15.80
C LYS A 181 -3.76 -4.26 16.43
N TYR A 182 -2.62 -4.39 15.75
CA TYR A 182 -1.50 -5.25 16.15
C TYR A 182 -0.19 -4.47 16.13
N ARG A 183 0.78 -4.94 16.92
CA ARG A 183 2.16 -4.45 16.93
C ARG A 183 3.14 -5.62 16.92
N SER A 184 4.24 -5.51 16.19
CA SER A 184 5.29 -6.54 16.21
C SER A 184 6.02 -6.53 17.55
N VAL A 185 6.40 -7.70 18.05
CA VAL A 185 7.19 -7.79 19.30
C VAL A 185 8.60 -7.22 19.08
N ALA A 186 9.23 -7.61 17.96
CA ALA A 186 10.55 -7.15 17.54
C ALA A 186 10.52 -5.81 16.78
N LYS A 187 11.67 -5.11 16.76
CA LYS A 187 11.88 -3.89 15.97
C LYS A 187 12.22 -4.20 14.51
N TRP A 188 12.02 -3.20 13.67
CA TRP A 188 12.32 -3.15 12.25
C TRP A 188 13.49 -2.18 11.98
N PRO A 189 14.45 -2.49 11.08
CA PRO A 189 14.67 -3.74 10.37
C PRO A 189 15.76 -4.56 11.09
N ASP A 190 15.37 -5.48 11.98
CA ASP A 190 16.35 -6.45 12.50
C ASP A 190 16.56 -7.56 11.45
N ARG A 191 17.36 -7.25 10.41
CA ARG A 191 17.61 -8.12 9.25
C ARG A 191 18.23 -9.47 9.63
N ASP A 192 18.93 -9.54 10.76
CA ASP A 192 19.55 -10.78 11.26
C ASP A 192 18.53 -11.82 11.74
N MET A 193 17.27 -11.42 11.89
CA MET A 193 16.21 -12.26 12.47
C MET A 193 15.09 -12.60 11.47
N TRP A 194 15.29 -12.28 10.19
CA TRP A 194 14.33 -12.49 9.09
C TRP A 194 14.70 -13.66 8.18
N THR A 195 15.72 -14.44 8.54
CA THR A 195 16.43 -15.36 7.64
C THR A 195 16.11 -16.85 7.80
N LEU A 196 15.14 -17.28 8.62
CA LEU A 196 14.88 -18.72 8.79
C LEU A 196 13.49 -19.22 8.40
N THR A 197 12.55 -18.35 8.03
CA THR A 197 11.15 -18.74 7.80
C THR A 197 10.79 -18.83 6.31
N ALA A 198 11.41 -18.00 5.45
CA ALA A 198 11.15 -18.00 4.01
C ALA A 198 11.64 -19.27 3.26
N LEU A 199 12.58 -20.02 3.84
CA LEU A 199 13.11 -21.26 3.24
C LEU A 199 12.11 -22.43 3.30
N ASN A 200 11.08 -22.37 4.17
CA ASN A 200 10.12 -23.45 4.39
C ASN A 200 8.70 -23.15 3.88
N GLY A 201 8.49 -22.03 3.18
CA GLY A 201 7.15 -21.62 2.72
C GLY A 201 6.25 -21.08 3.82
N ASP A 202 6.80 -20.83 5.01
CA ASP A 202 6.10 -20.21 6.13
C ASP A 202 5.98 -18.68 5.91
N PRO A 203 4.90 -18.04 6.39
CA PRO A 203 4.71 -16.62 6.22
C PRO A 203 5.80 -15.80 6.91
N MET A 204 6.17 -14.66 6.29
CA MET A 204 7.13 -13.71 6.84
C MET A 204 6.56 -13.07 8.11
N ILE A 205 6.91 -13.62 9.28
CA ILE A 205 6.44 -13.19 10.59
C ILE A 205 7.64 -12.66 11.38
N PRO A 206 7.57 -11.46 11.99
CA PRO A 206 8.62 -10.95 12.87
C PRO A 206 8.93 -11.93 14.01
N ALA A 207 10.17 -12.00 14.49
CA ALA A 207 10.47 -12.85 15.63
C ALA A 207 9.65 -12.43 16.87
N GLY A 208 9.12 -13.42 17.58
CA GLY A 208 8.16 -13.20 18.66
C GLY A 208 6.72 -12.90 18.20
N GLY A 209 6.50 -12.68 16.91
CA GLY A 209 5.19 -12.48 16.31
C GLY A 209 4.59 -11.10 16.55
N PHE A 210 3.27 -11.06 16.63
CA PHE A 210 2.48 -9.85 16.88
C PHE A 210 1.77 -9.95 18.23
N GLU A 211 1.62 -8.80 18.87
CA GLU A 211 0.78 -8.59 20.04
C GLU A 211 -0.38 -7.64 19.69
N MET A 212 -1.45 -7.70 20.48
CA MET A 212 -2.55 -6.75 20.39
C MET A 212 -2.04 -5.36 20.74
N LEU A 213 -2.38 -4.37 19.92
CA LEU A 213 -2.16 -2.97 20.26
C LEU A 213 -3.38 -2.47 21.03
N GLU A 214 -3.34 -2.63 22.34
CA GLU A 214 -4.35 -2.11 23.26
C GLU A 214 -4.21 -0.59 23.44
N SER A 215 -5.33 0.09 23.68
CA SER A 215 -5.45 1.52 23.93
C SER A 215 -6.36 1.74 25.12
N ASP A 216 -6.07 2.73 25.96
CA ASP A 216 -6.92 3.09 27.10
C ASP A 216 -8.23 3.77 26.67
N ILE A 217 -8.30 4.23 25.41
CA ILE A 217 -9.40 5.07 24.90
C ILE A 217 -10.23 4.34 23.84
N GLU A 218 -9.64 3.37 23.13
CA GLU A 218 -10.32 2.61 22.09
C GLU A 218 -10.46 1.14 22.50
N PRO A 219 -11.65 0.54 22.34
CA PRO A 219 -11.83 -0.89 22.61
C PRO A 219 -11.04 -1.74 21.61
N TRP A 220 -10.75 -2.98 22.02
CA TRP A 220 -10.17 -4.00 21.15
C TRP A 220 -11.12 -5.22 21.05
N PRO A 221 -11.56 -5.61 19.84
CA PRO A 221 -11.40 -4.87 18.58
C PRO A 221 -12.22 -3.58 18.56
N LEU A 222 -11.81 -2.63 17.73
CA LEU A 222 -12.54 -1.38 17.53
C LEU A 222 -13.70 -1.63 16.56
N PRO A 223 -14.97 -1.33 16.90
CA PRO A 223 -16.08 -1.49 15.96
C PRO A 223 -15.86 -0.68 14.69
N ASN A 224 -16.17 -1.25 13.53
CA ASN A 224 -16.10 -0.54 12.26
C ASN A 224 -17.48 0.11 11.95
N PRO A 225 -17.63 1.43 12.11
CA PRO A 225 -18.93 2.09 11.94
C PRO A 225 -19.40 2.11 10.47
N LEU A 226 -18.51 1.88 9.50
CA LEU A 226 -18.88 1.88 8.09
C LEU A 226 -19.56 0.59 7.64
N GLY A 227 -19.52 -0.49 8.44
CA GLY A 227 -20.07 -1.80 8.07
C GLY A 227 -19.40 -2.44 6.84
N ARG A 228 -18.25 -1.90 6.41
CA ARG A 228 -17.47 -2.31 5.24
C ARG A 228 -16.02 -1.89 5.41
N VAL A 229 -15.10 -2.56 4.71
CA VAL A 229 -13.67 -2.21 4.70
C VAL A 229 -13.49 -0.75 4.22
N PRO A 230 -12.79 0.12 4.98
CA PRO A 230 -12.63 1.54 4.67
C PRO A 230 -11.58 1.85 3.58
N ILE A 231 -10.85 0.82 3.13
CA ILE A 231 -9.79 0.96 2.12
C ILE A 231 -10.35 0.57 0.75
N VAL A 232 -10.08 1.38 -0.26
CA VAL A 232 -10.47 1.18 -1.66
C VAL A 232 -9.20 1.12 -2.50
N ALA A 233 -9.07 0.11 -3.35
CA ALA A 233 -7.98 0.06 -4.34
C ALA A 233 -8.29 1.00 -5.52
N LEU A 234 -7.29 1.75 -5.94
CA LEU A 234 -7.27 2.54 -7.17
C LEU A 234 -6.29 1.89 -8.15
N PRO A 235 -6.74 0.87 -8.92
CA PRO A 235 -5.86 0.17 -9.85
C PRO A 235 -5.63 0.96 -11.13
N ASN A 236 -4.38 1.00 -11.62
CA ASN A 236 -4.08 1.44 -12.97
C ASN A 236 -4.24 0.28 -13.96
N ARG A 237 -5.00 0.49 -15.03
CA ARG A 237 -5.21 -0.50 -16.12
C ARG A 237 -5.50 -1.93 -15.63
N PRO A 238 -6.51 -2.10 -14.76
CA PRO A 238 -6.91 -3.42 -14.29
C PRO A 238 -7.28 -4.32 -15.47
N ARG A 239 -6.89 -5.59 -15.40
CA ARG A 239 -7.34 -6.65 -16.32
C ARG A 239 -7.97 -7.78 -15.51
N LEU A 240 -8.70 -8.66 -16.19
CA LEU A 240 -9.41 -9.78 -15.52
C LEU A 240 -8.55 -10.62 -14.56
N LYS A 241 -7.23 -10.70 -14.81
CA LYS A 241 -6.28 -11.47 -13.99
C LYS A 241 -5.18 -10.63 -13.34
N VAL A 242 -5.23 -9.30 -13.48
CA VAL A 242 -4.17 -8.41 -13.00
C VAL A 242 -4.83 -7.25 -12.28
N GLU A 243 -4.56 -7.12 -10.98
CA GLU A 243 -5.10 -6.06 -10.13
C GLU A 243 -4.81 -4.68 -10.72
N GLY A 244 -3.57 -4.43 -11.15
CA GLY A 244 -3.20 -3.25 -11.91
C GLY A 244 -1.79 -3.37 -12.51
N GLN A 245 -1.46 -2.47 -13.42
CA GLN A 245 -0.22 -2.50 -14.21
C GLN A 245 0.45 -1.13 -14.18
N SER A 246 1.76 -1.14 -13.93
CA SER A 246 2.60 0.05 -13.99
C SER A 246 2.85 0.50 -15.44
N GLU A 247 2.89 1.82 -15.67
CA GLU A 247 3.35 2.38 -16.95
C GLU A 247 4.88 2.23 -17.14
N ILE A 248 5.63 2.06 -16.05
CA ILE A 248 7.08 1.88 -16.07
C ILE A 248 7.44 0.44 -16.45
N ALA A 249 6.71 -0.55 -15.94
CA ALA A 249 7.02 -1.97 -16.13
C ALA A 249 7.34 -2.40 -17.59
N PRO A 250 6.58 -1.99 -18.63
CA PRO A 250 6.86 -2.41 -20.00
C PRO A 250 8.06 -1.71 -20.65
N VAL A 251 8.54 -0.60 -20.10
CA VAL A 251 9.61 0.23 -20.69
C VAL A 251 10.86 0.32 -19.81
N ALA A 252 10.82 -0.22 -18.59
CA ALA A 252 11.91 -0.19 -17.62
C ALA A 252 13.23 -0.68 -18.22
N SER A 253 13.19 -1.78 -18.99
CA SER A 253 14.40 -2.36 -19.61
C SER A 253 15.16 -1.38 -20.52
N ASN A 254 14.49 -0.36 -21.07
CA ASN A 254 15.14 0.65 -21.92
C ASN A 254 16.01 1.63 -21.11
N GLN A 255 15.96 1.57 -19.78
CA GLN A 255 16.71 2.40 -18.85
C GLN A 255 17.83 1.65 -18.15
N ASP A 256 17.93 0.34 -18.37
CA ASP A 256 18.99 -0.54 -17.84
C ASP A 256 20.29 -0.40 -18.67
N VAL A 257 20.51 0.75 -19.30
CA VAL A 257 21.66 1.02 -20.18
C VAL A 257 22.90 1.49 -19.41
#